data_AF-A0A938TFU4-F1
#
_entry.id   AF-A0A938TFU4-F1
#
_cell.length_a   1.000
_cell.length_b   1.000
_cell.length_c   1.000
_cell.angle_alpha   90.00
_cell.angle_beta   90.00
_cell.angle_gamma   90.00
#
_symmetry.space_group_name_H-M   'P 1'
#
loop_
_entity.id
_entity.type
_entity.pdbx_description
1 polymer ?
#
loop_
_entity_poly.entity_id
_entity_poly.type
_entity_poly.pdbx_seq_one_letter_code
_entity_poly.pdbx_strand_id
1 'polypeptide(L)'
;MTIPKLPIRIIKQGGNLKATTSVDTLYDNRKSIRQELGYIEQDYGSLVRVLRELLTSSKSAQKSDPRILWLIGDYLLSFFERLDSLGFYLVKQNETVARDISTSESSIEKILSFRRRFSFISLVDSSIPWSQYRENKVPIKQTQGDKNENKNVRRRFA
;
A
#
# COMPACT_ATOMS: atom_id res chain seq x y z
N MET A 1 7.86 -25.74 0.98
CA MET A 1 8.93 -25.04 1.71
C MET A 1 8.78 -23.55 1.42
N THR A 2 8.50 -22.72 2.42
CA THR A 2 8.47 -21.26 2.26
C THR A 2 9.89 -20.73 2.33
N ILE A 3 10.35 -20.06 1.28
CA ILE A 3 11.65 -19.37 1.27
C ILE A 3 11.58 -18.27 2.35
N PRO A 4 12.56 -18.20 3.28
CA PRO A 4 12.57 -17.15 4.30
C PRO A 4 12.65 -15.77 3.63
N LYS A 5 11.78 -14.85 4.07
CA LYS A 5 11.74 -13.48 3.54
C LYS A 5 12.89 -12.67 4.12
N LEU A 6 13.51 -11.86 3.28
CA LEU A 6 14.68 -11.08 3.65
C LEU A 6 14.28 -9.65 4.07
N PRO A 7 14.81 -9.12 5.18
CA PRO A 7 14.59 -7.75 5.56
C PRO A 7 15.27 -6.82 4.55
N ILE A 8 14.59 -5.77 4.13
CA ILE A 8 15.20 -4.67 3.38
C ILE A 8 15.07 -3.34 4.12
N ARG A 9 16.04 -2.46 3.89
CA ARG A 9 16.00 -1.05 4.28
C ARG A 9 16.26 -0.20 3.05
N ILE A 10 15.56 0.94 2.95
CA ILE A 10 15.83 1.95 1.92
C ILE A 10 16.57 3.14 2.55
N ILE A 11 17.78 3.38 2.10
CA ILE A 11 18.63 4.50 2.51
C ILE A 11 18.85 5.47 1.35
N LYS A 12 19.17 6.73 1.67
CA LYS A 12 19.61 7.72 0.68
C LYS A 12 21.13 7.80 0.73
N GLN A 13 21.79 7.54 -0.40
CA GLN A 13 23.24 7.61 -0.54
C GLN A 13 23.58 8.43 -1.79
N GLY A 14 24.26 9.57 -1.61
CA GLY A 14 24.65 10.45 -2.71
C GLY A 14 23.47 10.96 -3.56
N GLY A 15 22.31 11.20 -2.94
CA GLY A 15 21.08 11.60 -3.63
C GLY A 15 20.26 10.45 -4.23
N ASN A 16 20.80 9.23 -4.29
CA ASN A 16 20.13 8.05 -4.83
C ASN A 16 19.51 7.20 -3.72
N LEU A 17 18.40 6.52 -4.03
CA LEU A 17 17.80 5.52 -3.15
C LEU A 17 18.59 4.21 -3.30
N LYS A 18 18.88 3.57 -2.17
CA LYS A 18 19.59 2.29 -2.09
C LYS A 18 18.85 1.29 -1.23
N ALA A 19 18.63 0.10 -1.76
CA ALA A 19 18.02 -1.01 -1.06
C ALA A 19 19.13 -1.89 -0.48
N THR A 20 19.11 -2.09 0.84
CA THR A 20 20.09 -2.92 1.54
C THR A 20 19.38 -4.03 2.31
N THR A 21 20.05 -5.18 2.43
CA THR A 21 19.57 -6.34 3.18
C THR A 21 20.68 -6.87 4.09
N SER A 22 20.43 -7.95 4.86
CA SER A 22 21.45 -8.52 5.75
C SER A 22 22.63 -9.09 4.96
N VAL A 23 23.83 -9.05 5.51
CA VAL A 23 25.02 -9.66 4.92
C VAL A 23 24.89 -11.20 4.92
N ASP A 24 24.11 -11.75 5.86
CA ASP A 24 23.87 -13.20 5.95
C ASP A 24 23.21 -13.78 4.69
N THR A 25 22.57 -12.92 3.89
CA THR A 25 21.93 -13.30 2.62
C THR A 25 22.92 -13.51 1.48
N LEU A 26 24.22 -13.19 1.68
CA LEU A 26 25.28 -13.48 0.70
C LEU A 26 25.54 -14.98 0.57
N TYR A 27 25.17 -15.77 1.58
CA TYR A 27 25.24 -17.23 1.55
C TYR A 27 23.95 -17.89 1.04
N ASP A 28 22.93 -17.08 0.72
CA ASP A 28 21.67 -17.58 0.17
C ASP A 28 21.86 -17.93 -1.32
N ASN A 29 21.33 -19.05 -1.77
CA ASN A 29 21.47 -19.57 -3.16
C ASN A 29 20.73 -18.70 -4.22
N ARG A 30 20.34 -17.48 -3.86
CA ARG A 30 19.70 -16.52 -4.76
C ARG A 30 20.73 -16.06 -5.79
N LYS A 31 20.57 -16.54 -7.02
CA LYS A 31 21.48 -16.25 -8.14
C LYS A 31 21.68 -14.76 -8.42
N SER A 32 20.79 -13.87 -7.93
CA SER A 32 20.83 -12.46 -8.31
C SER A 32 20.25 -11.46 -7.29
N ILE A 33 20.63 -11.59 -6.01
CA ILE A 33 20.22 -10.64 -4.96
C ILE A 33 20.49 -9.17 -5.36
N ARG A 34 21.59 -8.91 -6.07
CA ARG A 34 21.96 -7.57 -6.53
C ARG A 34 20.97 -7.01 -7.56
N GLN A 35 20.47 -7.83 -8.48
CA GLN A 35 19.48 -7.41 -9.46
C GLN A 35 18.11 -7.20 -8.80
N GLU A 36 17.73 -8.07 -7.86
CA GLU A 36 16.49 -7.92 -7.08
C GLU A 36 16.49 -6.60 -6.28
N LEU A 37 17.59 -6.29 -5.58
CA LEU A 37 17.74 -5.02 -4.88
C LEU A 37 17.71 -3.82 -5.84
N GLY A 38 18.36 -3.92 -7.00
CA GLY A 38 18.31 -2.88 -8.03
C GLY A 38 16.89 -2.64 -8.58
N TYR A 39 16.10 -3.70 -8.76
CA TYR A 39 14.69 -3.59 -9.14
C TYR A 39 13.88 -2.88 -8.04
N ILE A 40 14.06 -3.28 -6.77
CA ILE A 40 13.39 -2.67 -5.62
C ILE A 40 13.72 -1.17 -5.51
N GLU A 41 14.98 -0.77 -5.75
CA GLU A 41 15.39 0.63 -5.78
C GLU A 41 14.58 1.44 -6.79
N GLN A 42 14.41 0.91 -8.01
CA GLN A 42 13.67 1.57 -9.09
C GLN A 42 12.16 1.61 -8.84
N ASP A 43 11.57 0.49 -8.38
CA ASP A 43 10.14 0.39 -8.07
C ASP A 43 9.77 1.32 -6.91
N TYR A 44 10.55 1.31 -5.82
CA TYR A 44 10.33 2.21 -4.69
C TYR A 44 10.56 3.68 -5.07
N GLY A 45 11.56 3.99 -5.89
CA GLY A 45 11.78 5.35 -6.39
C GLY A 45 10.60 5.86 -7.22
N SER A 46 10.04 5.00 -8.08
CA SER A 46 8.85 5.31 -8.88
C SER A 46 7.62 5.51 -7.99
N LEU A 47 7.42 4.66 -6.99
CA LEU A 47 6.37 4.81 -5.98
C LEU A 47 6.47 6.17 -5.29
N VAL A 48 7.64 6.51 -4.72
CA VAL A 48 7.82 7.78 -4.00
C VAL A 48 7.49 8.98 -4.88
N ARG A 49 7.88 8.96 -6.16
CA ARG A 49 7.53 10.02 -7.12
C ARG A 49 6.01 10.14 -7.28
N VAL A 50 5.32 9.04 -7.60
CA VAL A 50 3.86 9.01 -7.78
C VAL A 50 3.13 9.48 -6.53
N LEU A 51 3.56 9.03 -5.35
CA LEU A 51 2.93 9.42 -4.09
C LEU A 51 3.08 10.92 -3.81
N ARG A 52 4.26 11.50 -4.10
CA ARG A 52 4.49 12.95 -3.94
C ARG A 52 3.63 13.77 -4.91
N GLU A 53 3.48 13.32 -6.14
CA GLU A 53 2.61 13.95 -7.14
C GLU A 53 1.16 13.94 -6.66
N LEU A 54 0.63 12.78 -6.25
CA LEU A 54 -0.73 12.64 -5.70
C LEU A 54 -0.95 13.51 -4.46
N LEU A 55 0.01 13.54 -3.52
CA LEU A 55 -0.07 14.39 -2.34
C LEU A 55 -0.07 15.87 -2.67
N THR A 56 0.69 16.28 -3.69
CA THR A 56 0.71 17.68 -4.15
C THR A 56 -0.63 18.06 -4.77
N SER A 57 -1.18 17.20 -5.64
CA SER A 57 -2.51 17.37 -6.22
C SER A 57 -3.62 17.40 -5.16
N SER A 58 -3.46 16.69 -4.04
CA SER A 58 -4.44 16.72 -2.95
C SER A 58 -4.37 17.99 -2.09
N LYS A 59 -3.24 18.70 -2.03
CA LYS A 59 -3.06 19.88 -1.17
C LYS A 59 -3.62 21.17 -1.78
N SER A 60 -3.78 21.23 -3.10
CA SER A 60 -4.35 22.40 -3.79
C SER A 60 -5.86 22.54 -3.57
N ALA A 61 -6.55 21.45 -3.25
CA ALA A 61 -7.92 21.48 -2.77
C ALA A 61 -7.90 21.79 -1.26
N GLN A 62 -8.73 22.73 -0.81
CA GLN A 62 -8.89 23.16 0.58
C GLN A 62 -9.21 21.99 1.56
N LYS A 63 -9.51 20.79 1.03
CA LYS A 63 -9.74 19.53 1.74
C LYS A 63 -9.10 18.39 0.92
N SER A 64 -8.40 17.46 1.59
CA SER A 64 -7.84 16.28 0.93
C SER A 64 -8.95 15.38 0.37
N ASP A 65 -8.90 15.10 -0.94
CA ASP A 65 -9.84 14.19 -1.59
C ASP A 65 -9.59 12.75 -1.09
N PRO A 66 -10.58 12.09 -0.46
CA PRO A 66 -10.44 10.72 0.02
C PRO A 66 -10.13 9.72 -1.11
N ARG A 67 -10.52 9.97 -2.37
CA ARG A 67 -10.19 9.09 -3.50
C ARG A 67 -8.70 9.10 -3.82
N ILE A 68 -8.06 10.27 -3.71
CA ILE A 68 -6.60 10.37 -3.87
C ILE A 68 -5.89 9.60 -2.76
N LEU A 69 -6.36 9.75 -1.51
CA LEU A 69 -5.79 9.01 -0.39
C LEU A 69 -6.02 7.49 -0.50
N TRP A 70 -7.16 7.08 -1.08
CA TRP A 70 -7.42 5.69 -1.41
C TRP A 70 -6.38 5.16 -2.39
N LEU A 71 -6.13 5.91 -3.46
CA LEU A 71 -5.17 5.56 -4.51
C LEU A 71 -3.73 5.48 -3.97
N ILE A 72 -3.34 6.40 -3.08
CA ILE A 72 -2.06 6.32 -2.36
C ILE A 72 -1.95 5.00 -1.59
N GLY A 73 -3.00 4.64 -0.85
CA GLY A 73 -3.03 3.36 -0.13
C GLY A 73 -2.95 2.15 -1.06
N ASP A 74 -3.58 2.22 -2.23
CA ASP A 74 -3.56 1.16 -3.24
C ASP A 74 -2.17 0.93 -3.81
N TYR A 75 -1.47 2.01 -4.19
CA TYR A 75 -0.08 1.94 -4.65
C TYR A 75 0.85 1.37 -3.58
N LEU A 76 0.66 1.75 -2.30
CA LEU A 76 1.45 1.24 -1.19
C LEU A 76 1.24 -0.26 -0.96
N LEU A 77 -0.02 -0.71 -0.92
CA LEU A 77 -0.32 -2.14 -0.76
C LEU A 77 0.23 -2.94 -1.93
N SER A 78 0.03 -2.48 -3.16
CA SER A 78 0.54 -3.13 -4.36
C SER A 78 2.07 -3.25 -4.35
N PHE A 79 2.78 -2.21 -3.87
CA PHE A 79 4.24 -2.27 -3.71
C PHE A 79 4.65 -3.29 -2.64
N PHE A 80 3.98 -3.31 -1.49
CA PHE A 80 4.28 -4.28 -0.44
C PHE A 80 4.00 -5.71 -0.88
N GLU A 81 2.95 -5.96 -1.64
CA GLU A 81 2.64 -7.26 -2.24
C GLU A 81 3.70 -7.70 -3.25
N ARG A 82 4.16 -6.79 -4.12
CA ARG A 82 5.28 -7.08 -5.03
C ARG A 82 6.55 -7.41 -4.26
N LEU A 83 6.88 -6.64 -3.22
CA LEU A 83 8.03 -6.88 -2.38
C LEU A 83 7.95 -8.26 -1.69
N ASP A 84 6.76 -8.60 -1.19
CA ASP A 84 6.46 -9.88 -0.57
C ASP A 84 6.66 -11.05 -1.55
N SER A 85 6.21 -10.88 -2.79
CA SER A 85 6.35 -11.87 -3.87
C SER A 85 7.80 -12.12 -4.29
N LEU A 86 8.66 -11.11 -4.14
CA LEU A 86 10.12 -11.21 -4.32
C LEU A 86 10.83 -11.85 -3.11
N GLY A 87 10.08 -12.19 -2.06
CA GLY A 87 10.63 -12.76 -0.84
C GLY A 87 11.37 -11.74 0.01
N PHE A 88 10.88 -10.50 0.05
CA PHE A 88 11.41 -9.42 0.88
C PHE A 88 10.32 -8.77 1.73
N TYR A 89 10.73 -8.03 2.75
CA TYR A 89 9.84 -7.12 3.48
C TYR A 89 10.58 -5.85 3.91
N LEU A 90 9.88 -4.72 3.90
CA LEU A 90 10.46 -3.44 4.26
C LEU A 90 10.46 -3.25 5.78
N VAL A 91 11.65 -3.14 6.37
CA VAL A 91 11.80 -2.83 7.79
C VAL A 91 11.28 -1.42 8.04
N LYS A 92 10.38 -1.26 9.03
CA LYS A 92 9.77 0.04 9.37
C LYS A 92 9.13 0.70 8.14
N GLN A 93 8.29 -0.04 7.43
CA GLN A 93 7.73 0.36 6.13
C GLN A 93 7.00 1.72 6.18
N ASN A 94 6.20 1.96 7.24
CA ASN A 94 5.41 3.19 7.36
C ASN A 94 6.32 4.39 7.61
N GLU A 95 7.28 4.28 8.54
CA GLU A 95 8.31 5.29 8.82
C GLU A 95 9.12 5.64 7.57
N THR A 96 9.58 4.61 6.83
CA THR A 96 10.41 4.78 5.64
C THR A 96 9.68 5.55 4.54
N VAL A 97 8.45 5.14 4.22
CA VAL A 97 7.59 5.83 3.26
C VAL A 97 7.27 7.25 3.74
N ALA A 98 6.89 7.42 5.00
CA ALA A 98 6.51 8.70 5.59
C ALA A 98 7.63 9.74 5.47
N ARG A 99 8.87 9.34 5.83
CA ARG A 99 10.08 10.15 5.65
C ARG A 99 10.26 10.59 4.20
N ASP A 100 10.11 9.67 3.27
CA ASP A 100 10.42 9.92 1.86
C ASP A 100 9.34 10.71 1.13
N ILE A 101 8.10 10.73 1.60
CA ILE A 101 7.03 11.58 1.04
C ILE A 101 6.68 12.78 1.93
N SER A 102 7.48 13.04 2.97
CA SER A 102 7.33 14.18 3.89
C SER A 102 5.95 14.24 4.57
N THR A 103 5.50 13.11 5.11
CA THR A 103 4.28 12.99 5.92
C THR A 103 4.58 12.30 7.25
N SER A 104 3.59 12.17 8.13
CA SER A 104 3.73 11.42 9.37
C SER A 104 3.46 9.93 9.19
N GLU A 105 4.13 9.09 9.99
CA GLU A 105 3.91 7.64 10.01
C GLU A 105 2.44 7.29 10.26
N SER A 106 1.82 7.93 11.24
CA SER A 106 0.39 7.75 11.54
C SER A 106 -0.54 8.10 10.37
N SER A 107 -0.12 9.00 9.46
CA SER A 107 -0.89 9.30 8.25
C SER A 107 -0.84 8.12 7.27
N ILE A 108 0.32 7.49 7.11
CA ILE A 108 0.47 6.27 6.28
C ILE A 108 -0.40 5.14 6.85
N GLU A 109 -0.38 4.93 8.16
CA GLU A 109 -1.20 3.91 8.82
C GLU A 109 -2.69 4.11 8.58
N LYS A 110 -3.16 5.36 8.70
CA LYS A 110 -4.56 5.73 8.46
C LYS A 110 -4.95 5.53 7.00
N ILE A 111 -4.08 5.88 6.06
CA ILE A 111 -4.29 5.65 4.63
C ILE A 111 -4.39 4.16 4.31
N LEU A 112 -3.46 3.34 4.83
CA LEU A 112 -3.48 1.88 4.63
C LEU A 112 -4.72 1.24 5.24
N SER A 113 -5.10 1.65 6.45
CA SER A 113 -6.32 1.15 7.12
C SER A 113 -7.57 1.54 6.34
N PHE A 114 -7.64 2.77 5.85
CA PHE A 114 -8.72 3.24 4.99
C PHE A 114 -8.82 2.45 3.68
N ARG A 115 -7.70 2.24 2.97
CA ARG A 115 -7.66 1.44 1.74
C ARG A 115 -8.11 0.00 1.97
N ARG A 116 -7.72 -0.63 3.09
CA ARG A 116 -8.16 -2.00 3.43
C ARG A 116 -9.65 -2.05 3.75
N ARG A 117 -10.18 -1.02 4.42
CA ARG A 117 -11.59 -0.94 4.78
C ARG A 117 -12.50 -0.75 3.57
N PHE A 118 -12.09 0.07 2.61
CA PHE A 118 -12.83 0.27 1.36
C PHE A 118 -12.08 -0.46 0.24
N SER A 119 -12.41 -1.73 0.02
CA SER A 119 -11.69 -2.58 -0.92
C SER A 119 -11.72 -2.07 -2.37
N PHE A 120 -12.74 -1.30 -2.74
CA PHE A 120 -12.92 -0.73 -4.07
C PHE A 120 -13.11 0.79 -3.98
N ILE A 121 -12.56 1.51 -4.96
CA ILE A 121 -12.68 2.98 -5.04
C ILE A 121 -14.14 3.44 -5.21
N SER A 122 -15.01 2.60 -5.79
CA SER A 122 -16.44 2.87 -5.92
C SER A 122 -17.16 2.98 -4.57
N LEU A 123 -16.58 2.46 -3.49
CA LEU A 123 -17.08 2.60 -2.13
C LEU A 123 -16.66 3.94 -1.47
N VAL A 124 -15.84 4.75 -2.15
CA VAL A 124 -15.32 6.03 -1.65
C VAL A 124 -16.07 7.19 -2.29
N ASP A 125 -16.92 7.82 -1.49
CA ASP A 125 -17.61 9.06 -1.81
C ASP A 125 -16.69 10.26 -1.56
N SER A 126 -16.41 11.03 -2.63
CA SER A 126 -15.57 12.23 -2.59
C SER A 126 -16.25 13.45 -1.95
N SER A 127 -17.58 13.41 -1.78
CA SER A 127 -18.31 14.46 -1.06
C SER A 127 -18.09 14.40 0.46
N ILE A 128 -17.69 13.23 0.98
CA ILE A 128 -17.39 13.03 2.39
C ILE A 128 -15.95 13.46 2.70
N PRO A 129 -15.70 14.38 3.65
CA PRO A 129 -14.36 14.81 3.99
C PRO A 129 -13.47 13.67 4.51
N TRP A 130 -12.17 13.70 4.18
CA TRP A 130 -11.19 12.73 4.68
C TRP A 130 -11.23 12.52 6.20
N SER A 131 -11.47 13.59 6.99
CA SER A 131 -11.54 13.49 8.45
C SER A 131 -12.57 12.45 8.93
N GLN A 132 -13.71 12.35 8.25
CA GLN A 132 -14.76 11.38 8.58
C GLN A 132 -14.31 9.95 8.30
N TYR A 133 -13.64 9.71 7.17
CA TYR A 133 -13.06 8.40 6.85
C TYR A 133 -11.99 8.00 7.85
N ARG A 134 -11.06 8.93 8.13
CA ARG A 134 -9.94 8.77 9.05
C ARG A 134 -10.36 8.45 10.48
N GLU A 135 -11.47 9.03 10.94
CA GLU A 135 -12.05 8.83 12.27
C GLU A 135 -13.02 7.64 12.33
N ASN A 136 -13.05 6.85 11.26
CA ASN A 136 -13.90 5.68 11.09
C ASN A 136 -15.41 5.95 11.16
N LYS A 137 -15.87 7.18 10.93
CA LYS A 137 -17.28 7.59 11.02
C LYS A 137 -18.13 7.22 9.79
N VAL A 138 -17.50 6.70 8.73
CA VAL A 138 -18.17 6.30 7.48
C VAL A 138 -18.35 4.78 7.45
N PRO A 139 -19.59 4.26 7.49
CA PRO A 139 -19.85 2.82 7.39
C PRO A 139 -19.63 2.30 5.96
N ILE A 140 -19.23 1.03 5.82
CA ILE A 140 -19.20 0.36 4.53
C ILE A 140 -20.65 0.01 4.17
N LYS A 141 -21.20 0.63 3.13
CA LYS A 141 -22.48 0.19 2.56
C LYS A 141 -22.23 -1.17 1.92
N GLN A 142 -22.72 -2.25 2.54
CA GLN A 142 -22.70 -3.56 1.92
C GLN A 142 -23.51 -3.47 0.61
N THR A 143 -22.86 -3.69 -0.52
CA THR A 143 -23.57 -3.91 -1.78
C THR A 143 -24.47 -5.11 -1.57
N GLN A 144 -25.79 -4.94 -1.71
CA GLN A 144 -26.76 -6.03 -1.66
C GLN A 144 -26.50 -6.98 -2.84
N GLY A 145 -25.55 -7.91 -2.69
CA GLY A 145 -25.20 -8.93 -3.68
C GLY A 145 -25.36 -10.36 -3.16
N ASP A 146 -25.05 -10.63 -1.88
CA ASP A 146 -24.89 -12.01 -1.40
C ASP A 146 -26.13 -12.64 -0.74
N LYS A 147 -27.30 -11.98 -0.74
CA LYS A 147 -28.50 -12.51 -0.07
C LYS A 147 -29.54 -13.18 -0.98
N ASN A 148 -29.41 -13.09 -2.30
CA ASN A 148 -30.41 -13.66 -3.23
C ASN A 148 -30.02 -14.97 -3.93
N GLU A 149 -28.76 -15.40 -3.88
CA GLU A 149 -28.36 -16.65 -4.55
C GLU A 149 -28.70 -17.92 -3.75
N ASN A 150 -28.85 -17.81 -2.42
CA ASN A 150 -29.13 -18.95 -1.54
C ASN A 150 -30.62 -19.31 -1.37
N LYS A 151 -31.55 -18.60 -2.02
CA LYS A 151 -32.99 -18.95 -2.00
C LYS A 151 -33.49 -19.69 -3.24
N ASN A 152 -32.76 -19.63 -4.37
CA ASN A 152 -33.20 -20.29 -5.61
C ASN A 152 -32.74 -21.76 -5.74
N VAL A 153 -31.79 -22.21 -4.91
CA VAL A 153 -31.34 -23.62 -4.91
C VAL A 153 -32.28 -24.52 -4.07
N ARG A 154 -33.01 -23.95 -3.11
CA ARG A 154 -33.93 -24.71 -2.21
C ARG A 154 -35.35 -24.93 -2.75
N ARG A 155 -35.68 -24.46 -3.96
CA ARG A 155 -37.00 -24.66 -4.59
C ARG A 155 -36.99 -25.61 -5.80
N ARG A 156 -35.86 -26.26 -6.11
CA ARG A 156 -35.76 -27.24 -7.20
C ARG A 156 -35.70 -28.70 -6.74
N PHE A 157 -35.92 -28.97 -5.45
CA PHE A 157 -35.94 -30.31 -4.88
C PHE A 157 -37.08 -30.55 -3.88
N ALA A 158 -38.21 -29.84 -4.08
CA ALA A 158 -39.47 -30.14 -3.39
C ALA A 158 -40.53 -30.48 -4.43
#